data_AF-A0A3A0DYF8-F1
#
_entry.id   AF-A0A3A0DYF8-F1
#
_cell.length_a   1.000
_cell.length_b   1.000
_cell.length_c   1.000
_cell.angle_alpha   90.00
_cell.angle_beta   90.00
_cell.angle_gamma   90.00
#
_symmetry.space_group_name_H-M   'P 1'
#
loop_
_entity.id
_entity.type
_entity.pdbx_description
1 polymer ?
#
loop_
_entity_poly.entity_id
_entity_poly.type
_entity_poly.pdbx_seq_one_letter_code
_entity_poly.pdbx_strand_id
1 'polypeptide(L)'
;MSRSSAATAQRAKEDAMSLYPITRASANFYAARLDFFGQLASQFTGRTPARRGVAVRPSRIQEPGDEPALREVIVPLDGSPYAEHALPWAIQIASLAGVQVRLVHVHTQMQPAFHGRRLELYREFDRLLREPMEQYMADVARRIARASDVSISPMVVDGRRVTSALSDIAAATSDLVVMATRGRTAMGRMLVGSALDAILGATRAPLLHVRGYACPVDLTARPSLRHALVPIDGSASSQRILGPVASLSKAIGGQATLMHVVPAASLFSEGCDTSSHHGETSALEDYPLARLDEIAQSWRAKLPDVRTSVVWSDSTAAREILSQADEREADYIAVATRHRGRLGRLLRPGVFDQLVRRARRPILVVMQPPGDAAAASPRTPSGATALKVPR
;
A
#
# COMPACT_ATOMS: atom_id res chain seq x y z
N MET A 1 24.34 -12.98 41.80
CA MET A 1 24.39 -12.39 40.43
C MET A 1 23.24 -11.41 40.12
N SER A 2 22.50 -10.86 41.10
CA SER A 2 21.29 -10.06 40.84
C SER A 2 21.48 -8.54 40.70
N ARG A 3 22.68 -7.99 40.92
CA ARG A 3 22.92 -6.53 40.81
C ARG A 3 23.29 -6.04 39.39
N SER A 4 23.69 -6.93 38.48
CA SER A 4 24.09 -6.59 37.11
C SER A 4 22.91 -6.37 36.15
N SER A 5 21.79 -7.09 36.36
CA SER A 5 20.59 -7.01 35.51
C SER A 5 19.81 -5.70 35.71
N ALA A 6 19.68 -5.22 36.95
CA ALA A 6 18.99 -3.97 37.26
C ALA A 6 19.73 -2.74 36.72
N ALA A 7 21.07 -2.73 36.81
CA ALA A 7 21.89 -1.64 36.26
C ALA A 7 21.85 -1.59 34.72
N THR A 8 21.72 -2.74 34.06
CA THR A 8 21.61 -2.82 32.59
C THR A 8 20.24 -2.36 32.09
N ALA A 9 19.17 -2.70 32.81
CA ALA A 9 17.82 -2.24 32.51
C ALA A 9 17.66 -0.71 32.74
N GLN A 10 18.30 -0.17 33.78
CA GLN A 10 18.30 1.26 34.08
C GLN A 10 19.04 2.06 33.00
N ARG A 11 20.21 1.58 32.54
CA ARG A 11 20.98 2.21 31.45
C ARG A 11 20.23 2.18 30.11
N ALA A 12 19.57 1.06 29.78
CA ALA A 12 18.75 0.96 28.57
C ALA A 12 17.51 1.89 28.61
N LYS A 13 16.96 2.14 29.80
CA LYS A 13 15.86 3.08 30.02
C LYS A 13 16.31 4.54 29.86
N GLU A 14 17.49 4.88 30.38
CA GLU A 14 18.09 6.22 30.23
C GLU A 14 18.51 6.50 28.77
N ASP A 15 19.08 5.52 28.06
CA ASP A 15 19.41 5.62 26.63
C ASP A 15 18.15 5.75 25.76
N ALA A 16 17.07 5.03 26.09
CA ALA A 16 15.78 5.13 25.39
C ALA A 16 15.07 6.48 25.63
N MET A 17 15.25 7.09 26.81
CA MET A 17 14.73 8.44 27.12
C MET A 17 15.54 9.57 26.48
N SER A 18 16.86 9.38 26.31
CA SER A 18 17.76 10.34 25.66
C SER A 18 17.52 10.47 24.14
N LEU A 19 17.13 9.37 23.48
CA LEU A 19 16.92 9.29 22.03
C LEU A 19 15.52 9.77 21.56
N TYR A 20 14.58 10.03 22.47
CA TYR A 20 13.19 10.37 22.14
C TYR A 20 12.61 11.43 23.11
N PRO A 21 12.59 12.73 22.75
CA PRO A 21 11.82 13.70 23.52
C PRO A 21 10.34 13.56 23.13
N ILE A 22 9.63 12.60 23.74
CA ILE A 22 8.18 12.42 23.57
C ILE A 22 7.53 12.28 24.96
N THR A 23 6.33 12.83 25.10
CA THR A 23 5.49 12.88 26.31
C THR A 23 5.53 11.60 27.18
N ARG A 24 5.51 11.77 28.51
CA ARG A 24 5.60 10.72 29.56
C ARG A 24 4.77 9.45 29.30
N ALA A 25 3.63 9.55 28.60
CA ALA A 25 2.73 8.43 28.33
C ALA A 25 3.34 7.35 27.39
N SER A 26 4.05 7.76 26.33
CA SER A 26 4.67 6.86 25.36
C SER A 26 5.91 6.15 25.89
N ALA A 27 6.67 6.77 26.79
CA ALA A 27 7.83 6.15 27.44
C ALA A 27 7.41 5.05 28.43
N ASN A 28 6.31 5.26 29.17
CA ASN A 28 5.76 4.27 30.09
C ASN A 28 5.21 3.02 29.35
N PHE A 29 4.64 3.22 28.16
CA PHE A 29 4.16 2.13 27.30
C PHE A 29 5.27 1.16 26.86
N TYR A 30 6.44 1.68 26.47
CA TYR A 30 7.58 0.84 26.05
C TYR A 30 8.30 0.17 27.22
N ALA A 31 8.40 0.85 28.38
CA ALA A 31 9.00 0.29 29.59
C ALA A 31 8.21 -0.90 30.14
N ALA A 32 6.87 -0.77 30.23
CA ALA A 32 5.99 -1.85 30.70
C ALA A 32 6.05 -3.09 29.78
N ARG A 33 6.25 -2.87 28.47
CA ARG A 33 6.39 -3.94 27.47
C ARG A 33 7.70 -4.72 27.65
N LEU A 34 8.82 -4.07 27.97
CA LEU A 34 10.14 -4.73 28.09
C LEU A 34 10.29 -5.54 29.38
N ASP A 35 9.79 -5.04 30.51
CA ASP A 35 9.87 -5.73 31.81
C ASP A 35 9.10 -7.07 31.80
N PHE A 36 8.01 -7.14 31.06
CA PHE A 36 7.19 -8.35 30.94
C PHE A 36 7.81 -9.43 30.05
N PHE A 37 8.47 -9.06 28.93
CA PHE A 37 9.21 -10.03 28.10
C PHE A 37 10.40 -10.63 28.83
N GLY A 38 11.03 -9.87 29.74
CA GLY A 38 12.07 -10.38 30.64
C GLY A 38 11.56 -11.46 31.62
N GLN A 39 10.30 -11.35 32.08
CA GLN A 39 9.69 -12.33 32.99
C GLN A 39 9.16 -13.58 32.26
N LEU A 40 8.60 -13.42 31.06
CA LEU A 40 7.97 -14.52 30.31
C LEU A 40 8.93 -15.53 29.67
N ALA A 41 10.16 -15.12 29.34
CA ALA A 41 11.15 -16.00 28.72
C ALA A 41 11.58 -17.18 29.62
N SER A 42 11.25 -17.15 30.91
CA SER A 42 11.69 -18.15 31.89
C SER A 42 10.76 -19.36 32.06
N GLN A 43 9.57 -19.42 31.43
CA GLN A 43 8.54 -20.38 31.85
C GLN A 43 7.74 -21.15 30.77
N PHE A 44 8.13 -21.18 29.49
CA PHE A 44 7.28 -21.83 28.47
C PHE A 44 8.01 -22.79 27.52
N THR A 45 7.76 -24.09 27.72
CA THR A 45 7.80 -25.16 26.71
C THR A 45 6.44 -25.86 26.70
N GLY A 46 5.74 -25.92 25.55
CA GLY A 46 4.47 -26.66 25.47
C GLY A 46 3.59 -26.35 24.25
N ARG A 47 3.04 -27.41 23.64
CA ARG A 47 2.42 -27.55 22.30
C ARG A 47 0.98 -27.02 22.12
N THR A 48 0.64 -26.79 20.85
CA THR A 48 -0.63 -26.24 20.29
C THR A 48 -1.63 -27.32 19.84
N PRO A 49 -2.96 -27.15 20.03
CA PRO A 49 -3.98 -27.88 19.27
C PRO A 49 -4.88 -26.98 18.39
N ALA A 50 -5.75 -27.63 17.61
CA ALA A 50 -6.22 -27.27 16.27
C ALA A 50 -7.53 -26.44 16.15
N ARG A 51 -7.78 -25.99 14.91
CA ARG A 51 -8.71 -24.98 14.40
C ARG A 51 -10.19 -25.42 14.32
N ARG A 52 -11.13 -24.48 14.51
CA ARG A 52 -12.49 -24.50 13.92
C ARG A 52 -12.78 -23.20 13.18
N GLY A 53 -13.28 -23.32 11.96
CA GLY A 53 -13.57 -22.22 11.03
C GLY A 53 -14.92 -21.56 11.28
N VAL A 54 -15.00 -20.27 10.96
CA VAL A 54 -16.24 -19.49 10.92
C VAL A 54 -16.64 -19.35 9.46
N ALA A 55 -17.93 -19.55 9.16
CA ALA A 55 -18.47 -19.55 7.81
C ALA A 55 -18.42 -18.16 7.17
N VAL A 56 -17.83 -18.10 5.98
CA VAL A 56 -17.72 -16.90 5.14
C VAL A 56 -18.87 -16.93 4.13
N ARG A 57 -19.64 -15.84 4.02
CA ARG A 57 -20.59 -15.67 2.91
C ARG A 57 -19.79 -15.47 1.61
N PRO A 58 -20.09 -16.20 0.53
CA PRO A 58 -19.34 -16.08 -0.72
C PRO A 58 -19.59 -14.70 -1.34
N SER A 59 -18.49 -13.97 -1.58
CA SER A 59 -18.47 -12.72 -2.32
C SER A 59 -18.80 -12.96 -3.79
N ARG A 60 -19.74 -12.18 -4.33
CA ARG A 60 -20.10 -12.13 -5.74
C ARG A 60 -18.85 -11.84 -6.58
N ILE A 61 -18.61 -12.62 -7.63
CA ILE A 61 -17.57 -12.35 -8.62
C ILE A 61 -17.94 -11.04 -9.31
N GLN A 62 -17.03 -10.07 -9.26
CA GLN A 62 -17.25 -8.72 -9.78
C GLN A 62 -16.80 -8.69 -11.24
N GLU A 63 -17.73 -8.43 -12.15
CA GLU A 63 -17.49 -8.32 -13.59
C GLU A 63 -16.65 -7.05 -13.91
N PRO A 64 -15.77 -7.10 -14.93
CA PRO A 64 -14.91 -5.98 -15.33
C PRO A 64 -15.75 -4.89 -16.04
N GLY A 65 -16.40 -4.03 -15.27
CA GLY A 65 -17.19 -2.92 -15.84
C GLY A 65 -17.85 -1.99 -14.82
N ASP A 66 -18.14 -2.49 -13.63
CA ASP A 66 -18.81 -1.73 -12.57
C ASP A 66 -17.77 -1.12 -11.62
N GLU A 67 -17.36 0.11 -11.88
CA GLU A 67 -16.38 0.82 -11.04
C GLU A 67 -17.02 1.21 -9.72
N PRO A 68 -16.54 0.71 -8.57
CA PRO A 68 -17.04 1.18 -7.30
C PRO A 68 -16.64 2.65 -7.14
N ALA A 69 -17.65 3.51 -7.04
CA ALA A 69 -17.46 4.88 -6.60
C ALA A 69 -16.76 4.90 -5.23
N LEU A 70 -15.90 5.88 -4.99
CA LEU A 70 -15.26 6.06 -3.69
C LEU A 70 -16.35 6.36 -2.64
N ARG A 71 -16.46 5.51 -1.60
CA ARG A 71 -17.50 5.63 -0.56
C ARG A 71 -16.95 6.15 0.75
N GLU A 72 -15.76 5.70 1.12
CA GLU A 72 -15.09 6.06 2.36
C GLU A 72 -13.57 5.96 2.19
N VAL A 73 -12.84 6.74 3.01
CA VAL A 73 -11.39 6.67 3.11
C VAL A 73 -11.01 6.00 4.43
N ILE A 74 -10.29 4.88 4.36
CA ILE A 74 -9.83 4.14 5.54
C ILE A 74 -8.40 4.56 5.89
N VAL A 75 -8.16 4.93 7.14
CA VAL A 75 -6.83 5.29 7.65
C VAL A 75 -6.47 4.38 8.81
N PRO A 76 -5.57 3.39 8.61
CA PRO A 76 -5.04 2.61 9.71
C PRO A 76 -4.05 3.44 10.54
N LEU A 77 -4.24 3.47 11.86
CA LEU A 77 -3.36 4.14 12.81
C LEU A 77 -2.82 3.16 13.86
N ASP A 78 -1.53 3.29 14.19
CA ASP A 78 -0.82 2.46 15.16
C ASP A 78 -0.38 3.22 16.43
N GLY A 79 -0.86 4.45 16.60
CA GLY A 79 -0.45 5.36 17.68
C GLY A 79 0.89 6.06 17.44
N SER A 80 1.57 5.78 16.31
CA SER A 80 2.85 6.40 16.01
C SER A 80 2.67 7.72 15.24
N PRO A 81 3.56 8.72 15.43
CA PRO A 81 3.53 9.97 14.68
C PRO A 81 3.73 9.76 13.17
N TYR A 82 4.36 8.63 12.78
CA TYR A 82 4.54 8.28 11.38
C TYR A 82 3.21 7.98 10.70
N ALA A 83 2.31 7.23 11.34
CA ALA A 83 1.01 6.85 10.78
C ALA A 83 0.10 8.06 10.56
N GLU A 84 0.18 9.07 11.43
CA GLU A 84 -0.60 10.31 11.33
C GLU A 84 -0.33 11.09 10.03
N HIS A 85 0.79 10.86 9.34
CA HIS A 85 1.08 11.51 8.06
C HIS A 85 0.12 11.11 6.93
N ALA A 86 -0.67 10.05 7.13
CA ALA A 86 -1.78 9.71 6.26
C ALA A 86 -2.96 10.68 6.37
N LEU A 87 -3.13 11.34 7.53
CA LEU A 87 -4.32 12.12 7.84
C LEU A 87 -4.53 13.32 6.92
N PRO A 88 -3.53 14.18 6.62
CA PRO A 88 -3.76 15.33 5.73
C PRO A 88 -4.22 14.90 4.34
N TRP A 89 -3.67 13.79 3.81
CA TRP A 89 -4.09 13.22 2.53
C TRP A 89 -5.50 12.65 2.58
N ALA A 90 -5.82 11.89 3.63
CA ALA A 90 -7.16 11.32 3.80
C ALA A 90 -8.24 12.40 3.96
N ILE A 91 -7.97 13.43 4.76
CA ILE A 91 -8.86 14.60 4.93
C ILE A 91 -9.06 15.31 3.59
N GLN A 92 -7.99 15.56 2.84
CA GLN A 92 -8.09 16.20 1.54
C GLN A 92 -8.95 15.41 0.56
N ILE A 93 -8.69 14.10 0.43
CA ILE A 93 -9.46 13.23 -0.47
C ILE A 93 -10.93 13.20 -0.04
N ALA A 94 -11.18 12.99 1.24
CA ALA A 94 -12.53 12.91 1.79
C ALA A 94 -13.31 14.22 1.60
N SER A 95 -12.65 15.37 1.82
CA SER A 95 -13.23 16.69 1.61
C SER A 95 -13.59 16.95 0.16
N LEU A 96 -12.71 16.58 -0.80
CA LEU A 96 -12.98 16.79 -2.22
C LEU A 96 -14.04 15.82 -2.75
N ALA A 97 -14.01 14.58 -2.29
CA ALA A 97 -14.92 13.53 -2.71
C ALA A 97 -16.29 13.56 -2.01
N GLY A 98 -16.45 14.35 -0.94
CA GLY A 98 -17.67 14.39 -0.14
C GLY A 98 -17.94 13.09 0.62
N VAL A 99 -16.89 12.40 1.08
CA VAL A 99 -17.00 11.11 1.80
C VAL A 99 -16.47 11.22 3.24
N GLN A 100 -16.77 10.22 4.06
CA GLN A 100 -16.25 10.15 5.42
C GLN A 100 -14.86 9.51 5.50
N VAL A 101 -14.16 9.74 6.61
CA VAL A 101 -12.91 9.05 6.95
C VAL A 101 -13.15 8.09 8.11
N ARG A 102 -12.77 6.81 7.91
CA ARG A 102 -12.68 5.82 8.98
C ARG A 102 -11.27 5.77 9.53
N LEU A 103 -11.11 6.10 10.81
CA LEU A 103 -9.86 5.80 11.50
C LEU A 103 -9.96 4.38 12.04
N VAL A 104 -8.99 3.53 11.73
CA VAL A 104 -9.00 2.13 12.16
C VAL A 104 -7.75 1.81 12.96
N HIS A 105 -7.92 1.28 14.16
CA HIS A 105 -6.87 0.57 14.87
C HIS A 105 -7.25 -0.90 15.00
N VAL A 106 -6.29 -1.80 14.76
CA VAL A 106 -6.49 -3.24 15.00
C VAL A 106 -5.82 -3.64 16.30
N HIS A 107 -6.64 -3.84 17.33
CA HIS A 107 -6.20 -4.38 18.60
C HIS A 107 -5.97 -5.89 18.46
N THR A 108 -4.73 -6.33 18.69
CA THR A 108 -4.37 -7.74 18.56
C THR A 108 -4.67 -8.49 19.85
N GLN A 109 -5.84 -9.10 19.93
CA GLN A 109 -6.18 -10.01 21.03
C GLN A 109 -5.25 -11.23 20.98
N MET A 110 -4.52 -11.48 22.07
CA MET A 110 -3.96 -12.80 22.28
C MET A 110 -5.08 -13.72 22.74
N GLN A 111 -5.28 -14.88 22.10
CA GLN A 111 -6.25 -15.84 22.63
C GLN A 111 -5.71 -16.41 23.93
N PRO A 112 -6.38 -16.20 25.09
CA PRO A 112 -5.89 -16.76 26.32
C PRO A 112 -6.04 -18.28 26.27
N ALA A 113 -4.94 -19.02 26.40
CA ALA A 113 -4.95 -20.47 26.61
C ALA A 113 -5.23 -20.84 28.08
N PHE A 114 -5.78 -19.90 28.86
CA PHE A 114 -5.81 -19.95 30.32
C PHE A 114 -7.25 -19.86 30.85
N HIS A 115 -7.48 -20.46 32.03
CA HIS A 115 -8.76 -20.43 32.76
C HIS A 115 -8.58 -19.82 34.16
N GLY A 116 -9.67 -19.46 34.83
CA GLY A 116 -9.67 -18.93 36.21
C GLY A 116 -8.98 -17.57 36.35
N ARG A 117 -8.28 -17.33 37.47
CA ARG A 117 -7.58 -16.05 37.79
C ARG A 117 -6.65 -15.52 36.69
N ARG A 118 -6.09 -16.41 35.86
CA ARG A 118 -5.21 -16.03 34.72
C ARG A 118 -6.00 -15.39 33.56
N LEU A 119 -7.27 -15.74 33.39
CA LEU A 119 -8.16 -15.12 32.41
C LEU A 119 -8.57 -13.70 32.83
N GLU A 120 -8.78 -13.47 34.13
CA GLU A 120 -9.10 -12.13 34.67
C GLU A 120 -7.91 -11.17 34.52
N LEU A 121 -6.71 -11.61 34.88
CA LEU A 121 -5.48 -10.86 34.64
C LEU A 121 -5.26 -10.58 33.15
N TYR A 122 -5.61 -11.53 32.27
CA TYR A 122 -5.56 -11.34 30.84
C TYR A 122 -6.52 -10.25 30.35
N ARG A 123 -7.78 -10.28 30.80
CA ARG A 123 -8.80 -9.27 30.43
C ARG A 123 -8.42 -7.88 30.90
N GLU A 124 -7.90 -7.77 32.13
CA GLU A 124 -7.43 -6.50 32.66
C GLU A 124 -6.25 -5.96 31.85
N PHE A 125 -5.31 -6.82 31.48
CA PHE A 125 -4.20 -6.44 30.62
C PHE A 125 -4.64 -6.04 29.21
N ASP A 126 -5.58 -6.77 28.61
CA ASP A 126 -6.14 -6.45 27.30
C ASP A 126 -6.83 -5.07 27.31
N ARG A 127 -7.57 -4.78 28.38
CA ARG A 127 -8.18 -3.47 28.63
C ARG A 127 -7.15 -2.36 28.75
N LEU A 128 -6.08 -2.58 29.53
CA LEU A 128 -4.99 -1.62 29.70
C LEU A 128 -4.23 -1.32 28.40
N LEU A 129 -4.27 -2.22 27.41
CA LEU A 129 -3.72 -1.98 26.08
C LEU A 129 -4.71 -1.28 25.14
N ARG A 130 -6.01 -1.59 25.27
CA ARG A 130 -7.07 -1.07 24.41
C ARG A 130 -7.46 0.37 24.76
N GLU A 131 -7.67 0.68 26.04
CA GLU A 131 -8.14 2.01 26.48
C GLU A 131 -7.23 3.16 26.04
N PRO A 132 -5.88 3.08 26.15
CA PRO A 132 -5.01 4.15 25.66
C PRO A 132 -5.15 4.38 24.16
N MET A 133 -5.43 3.34 23.40
CA MET A 133 -5.61 3.44 21.96
C MET A 133 -6.98 4.02 21.60
N GLU A 134 -8.05 3.65 22.32
CA GLU A 134 -9.36 4.29 22.17
C GLU A 134 -9.29 5.79 22.49
N GLN A 135 -8.57 6.17 23.55
CA GLN A 135 -8.30 7.56 23.89
C GLN A 135 -7.52 8.28 22.79
N TYR A 136 -6.44 7.67 22.30
CA TYR A 136 -5.65 8.19 21.18
C TYR A 136 -6.52 8.42 19.93
N MET A 137 -7.35 7.45 19.55
CA MET A 137 -8.22 7.54 18.37
C MET A 137 -9.26 8.65 18.54
N ALA A 138 -9.82 8.82 19.74
CA ALA A 138 -10.74 9.90 20.06
C ALA A 138 -10.05 11.28 20.04
N ASP A 139 -8.81 11.38 20.51
CA ASP A 139 -8.00 12.60 20.44
C ASP A 139 -7.70 13.00 19.00
N VAL A 140 -7.30 12.04 18.15
CA VAL A 140 -7.08 12.27 16.73
C VAL A 140 -8.37 12.75 16.06
N ALA A 141 -9.51 12.09 16.31
CA ALA A 141 -10.79 12.51 15.76
C ALA A 141 -11.17 13.95 16.18
N ARG A 142 -10.96 14.32 17.45
CA ARG A 142 -11.16 15.69 17.94
C ARG A 142 -10.25 16.70 17.26
N ARG A 143 -8.97 16.36 17.05
CA ARG A 143 -8.00 17.22 16.35
C ARG A 143 -8.43 17.47 14.91
N ILE A 144 -8.92 16.44 14.20
CA ILE A 144 -9.39 16.56 12.82
C ILE A 144 -10.67 17.39 12.74
N ALA A 145 -11.64 17.16 13.63
CA ALA A 145 -12.88 17.92 13.68
C ALA A 145 -12.68 19.43 13.94
N ARG A 146 -11.56 19.82 14.56
CA ARG A 146 -11.17 21.23 14.71
C ARG A 146 -10.50 21.82 13.47
N ALA A 147 -9.96 20.98 12.59
CA ALA A 147 -9.15 21.38 11.44
C ALA A 147 -9.88 21.22 10.09
N SER A 148 -11.04 20.55 10.07
CA SER A 148 -11.82 20.25 8.86
C SER A 148 -13.25 19.85 9.19
N ASP A 149 -14.16 20.03 8.24
CA ASP A 149 -15.58 19.61 8.34
C ASP A 149 -15.84 18.16 7.91
N VAL A 150 -14.78 17.37 7.70
CA VAL A 150 -14.89 15.98 7.26
C VAL A 150 -15.47 15.12 8.38
N SER A 151 -16.47 14.29 8.06
CA SER A 151 -17.03 13.31 9.00
C SER A 151 -16.00 12.22 9.33
N ILE A 152 -15.70 12.05 10.62
CA ILE A 152 -14.69 11.09 11.12
C ILE A 152 -15.36 10.02 11.99
N SER A 153 -15.09 8.75 11.66
CA SER A 153 -15.52 7.59 12.46
C SER A 153 -14.31 6.83 13.01
N PRO A 154 -13.91 7.04 14.28
CA PRO A 154 -12.86 6.25 14.91
C PRO A 154 -13.36 4.85 15.31
N MET A 155 -12.58 3.82 15.02
CA MET A 155 -12.91 2.42 15.32
C MET A 155 -11.69 1.64 15.81
N VAL A 156 -11.83 0.98 16.96
CA VAL A 156 -10.86 -0.01 17.45
C VAL A 156 -11.46 -1.40 17.26
N VAL A 157 -10.84 -2.20 16.39
CA VAL A 157 -11.33 -3.51 15.96
C VAL A 157 -10.45 -4.60 16.55
N ASP A 158 -11.07 -5.65 17.06
CA ASP A 158 -10.33 -6.83 17.48
C ASP A 158 -9.93 -7.68 16.27
N GLY A 159 -8.64 -8.01 16.16
CA GLY A 159 -8.14 -8.80 15.05
C GLY A 159 -6.97 -9.68 15.44
N ARG A 160 -7.01 -10.97 15.07
CA ARG A 160 -5.86 -11.87 15.26
C ARG A 160 -4.62 -11.43 14.48
N ARG A 161 -4.84 -10.73 13.37
CA ARG A 161 -3.80 -10.09 12.56
C ARG A 161 -4.34 -8.76 12.05
N VAL A 162 -3.53 -7.71 12.16
CA VAL A 162 -3.78 -6.38 11.58
C VAL A 162 -4.22 -6.50 10.11
N THR A 163 -3.62 -7.43 9.40
CA THR A 163 -3.77 -7.61 7.95
C THR A 163 -5.11 -8.21 7.57
N SER A 164 -5.61 -9.20 8.32
CA SER A 164 -6.92 -9.78 8.04
C SER A 164 -8.03 -8.81 8.40
N ALA A 165 -7.93 -8.14 9.56
CA ALA A 165 -8.92 -7.16 9.96
C ALA A 165 -9.01 -5.97 8.99
N LEU A 166 -7.88 -5.41 8.55
CA LEU A 166 -7.88 -4.35 7.54
C LEU A 166 -8.39 -4.82 6.18
N SER A 167 -8.06 -6.06 5.79
CA SER A 167 -8.61 -6.65 4.57
C SER A 167 -10.13 -6.83 4.65
N ASP A 168 -10.64 -7.31 5.78
CA ASP A 168 -12.08 -7.52 5.97
C ASP A 168 -12.84 -6.19 5.90
N ILE A 169 -12.28 -5.14 6.52
CA ILE A 169 -12.84 -3.79 6.46
C ILE A 169 -12.81 -3.25 5.03
N ALA A 170 -11.69 -3.38 4.33
CA ALA A 170 -11.55 -2.88 2.96
C ALA A 170 -12.35 -3.69 1.92
N ALA A 171 -12.53 -5.00 2.14
CA ALA A 171 -13.28 -5.89 1.26
C ALA A 171 -14.80 -5.69 1.34
N ALA A 172 -15.31 -5.13 2.44
CA ALA A 172 -16.73 -4.91 2.64
C ALA A 172 -17.29 -3.76 1.77
N THR A 173 -16.44 -2.82 1.33
CA THR A 173 -16.89 -1.50 0.88
C THR A 173 -16.23 -0.97 -0.40
N SER A 174 -15.16 -1.62 -0.89
CA SER A 174 -14.35 -1.13 -2.03
C SER A 174 -13.74 0.27 -1.80
N ASP A 175 -13.28 0.52 -0.58
CA ASP A 175 -12.77 1.83 -0.14
C ASP A 175 -11.29 2.08 -0.49
N LEU A 176 -10.86 3.34 -0.41
CA LEU A 176 -9.45 3.72 -0.52
C LEU A 176 -8.77 3.60 0.85
N VAL A 177 -7.68 2.86 0.95
CA VAL A 177 -6.85 2.83 2.16
C VAL A 177 -5.73 3.86 2.04
N VAL A 178 -5.66 4.84 2.94
CA VAL A 178 -4.56 5.81 2.99
C VAL A 178 -3.69 5.49 4.19
N MET A 179 -2.43 5.14 3.99
CA MET A 179 -1.52 4.78 5.08
C MET A 179 -0.14 5.37 4.92
N ALA A 180 0.51 5.68 6.03
CA ALA A 180 1.88 6.15 6.07
C ALA A 180 2.82 5.05 6.59
N THR A 181 4.04 4.97 6.04
CA THR A 181 5.12 4.16 6.62
C THR A 181 6.35 5.00 6.92
N ARG A 182 7.15 4.56 7.89
CA ARG A 182 8.39 5.23 8.31
C ARG A 182 9.32 5.53 7.12
N GLY A 183 9.76 6.79 7.02
CA GLY A 183 10.72 7.29 6.03
C GLY A 183 12.20 7.01 6.35
N ARG A 184 13.09 7.58 5.53
CA ARG A 184 14.54 7.25 5.37
C ARG A 184 15.47 7.48 6.58
N THR A 185 14.99 7.69 7.80
CA THR A 185 15.85 8.16 8.91
C THR A 185 16.06 7.20 10.08
N ALA A 186 15.46 6.01 10.15
CA ALA A 186 15.63 5.16 11.35
C ALA A 186 16.43 3.84 11.17
N MET A 187 16.33 3.12 10.05
CA MET A 187 17.11 1.88 9.86
C MET A 187 17.32 1.62 8.35
N GLY A 188 18.54 1.85 7.88
CA GLY A 188 18.94 1.85 6.47
C GLY A 188 18.84 0.54 5.68
N ARG A 189 17.93 -0.38 5.98
CA ARG A 189 17.85 -1.69 5.28
C ARG A 189 16.50 -2.40 5.27
N MET A 190 15.46 -1.89 5.94
CA MET A 190 14.19 -2.63 5.97
C MET A 190 13.52 -2.64 4.59
N LEU A 191 13.10 -3.85 4.19
CA LEU A 191 12.16 -4.15 3.12
C LEU A 191 10.90 -3.28 3.26
N VAL A 192 10.12 -3.16 2.19
CA VAL A 192 8.80 -2.53 2.22
C VAL A 192 8.09 -2.91 3.53
N GLY A 193 7.62 -1.89 4.26
CA GLY A 193 7.24 -2.05 5.68
C GLY A 193 6.35 -3.27 5.88
N SER A 194 6.62 -4.09 6.89
CA SER A 194 5.93 -5.37 7.10
C SER A 194 4.40 -5.24 7.16
N ALA A 195 3.89 -4.09 7.62
CA ALA A 195 2.48 -3.75 7.59
C ALA A 195 1.98 -3.48 6.15
N LEU A 196 2.67 -2.65 5.37
CA LEU A 196 2.32 -2.36 3.97
C LEU A 196 2.30 -3.65 3.13
N ASP A 197 3.33 -4.48 3.24
CA ASP A 197 3.41 -5.76 2.52
C ASP A 197 2.25 -6.68 2.86
N ALA A 198 1.93 -6.77 4.14
CA ALA A 198 0.93 -7.71 4.60
C ALA A 198 -0.51 -7.18 4.40
N ILE A 199 -0.71 -5.87 4.36
CA ILE A 199 -1.97 -5.25 3.92
C ILE A 199 -2.15 -5.45 2.42
N LEU A 200 -1.14 -5.14 1.60
CA LEU A 200 -1.21 -5.33 0.17
C LEU A 200 -1.53 -6.79 -0.20
N GLY A 201 -0.90 -7.76 0.47
CA GLY A 201 -1.18 -9.18 0.24
C GLY A 201 -2.55 -9.67 0.70
N ALA A 202 -3.30 -8.86 1.47
CA ALA A 202 -4.60 -9.23 2.00
C ALA A 202 -5.74 -8.45 1.33
N THR A 203 -5.55 -7.17 1.01
CA THR A 203 -6.61 -6.29 0.51
C THR A 203 -6.71 -6.25 -1.02
N ARG A 204 -7.94 -6.10 -1.52
CA ARG A 204 -8.23 -5.78 -2.93
C ARG A 204 -8.49 -4.28 -3.15
N ALA A 205 -8.62 -3.52 -2.06
CA ALA A 205 -8.79 -2.09 -2.13
C ALA A 205 -7.54 -1.40 -2.70
N PRO A 206 -7.71 -0.29 -3.45
CA PRO A 206 -6.63 0.63 -3.74
C PRO A 206 -6.02 1.15 -2.43
N LEU A 207 -4.70 1.27 -2.39
CA LEU A 207 -3.96 1.77 -1.24
C LEU A 207 -3.09 2.94 -1.65
N LEU A 208 -3.33 4.10 -1.06
CA LEU A 208 -2.46 5.27 -1.16
C LEU A 208 -1.42 5.22 -0.04
N HIS A 209 -0.19 4.92 -0.43
CA HIS A 209 0.96 4.92 0.45
C HIS A 209 1.59 6.30 0.51
N VAL A 210 1.81 6.82 1.71
CA VAL A 210 2.54 8.08 1.93
C VAL A 210 3.73 7.88 2.86
N ARG A 211 4.64 8.85 2.85
CA ARG A 211 5.79 8.85 3.76
C ARG A 211 5.41 9.41 5.12
N GLY A 212 5.75 8.66 6.17
CA GLY A 212 5.68 9.10 7.55
C GLY A 212 7.03 9.61 8.04
N TYR A 213 7.01 10.72 8.76
CA TYR A 213 8.18 11.32 9.39
C TYR A 213 8.01 11.36 10.92
N ALA A 214 9.13 11.47 11.64
CA ALA A 214 9.13 11.55 13.10
C ALA A 214 8.85 12.98 13.58
N CYS A 215 7.78 13.61 13.08
CA CYS A 215 7.39 14.97 13.41
C CYS A 215 5.86 15.07 13.51
N PRO A 216 5.32 16.10 14.21
CA PRO A 216 3.90 16.37 14.20
C PRO A 216 3.37 16.64 12.78
N VAL A 217 2.11 16.31 12.55
CA VAL A 217 1.43 16.57 11.27
C VAL A 217 0.59 17.83 11.36
N ASP A 218 0.61 18.62 10.29
CA ASP A 218 -0.33 19.72 10.09
C ASP A 218 -1.62 19.18 9.46
N LEU A 219 -2.71 19.16 10.23
CA LEU A 219 -4.03 18.70 9.77
C LEU A 219 -4.78 19.76 8.95
N THR A 220 -4.30 21.01 8.95
CA THR A 220 -4.83 22.08 8.10
C THR A 220 -4.20 22.08 6.71
N ALA A 221 -3.11 21.34 6.52
CA ALA A 221 -2.50 21.13 5.21
C ALA A 221 -3.52 20.52 4.22
N ARG A 222 -3.45 21.00 2.98
CA ARG A 222 -4.28 20.56 1.85
C ARG A 222 -3.37 20.09 0.71
N PRO A 223 -2.75 18.91 0.82
CA PRO A 223 -1.80 18.44 -0.18
C PRO A 223 -2.48 18.25 -1.54
N SER A 224 -1.78 18.55 -2.64
CA SER A 224 -2.32 18.37 -3.99
C SER A 224 -2.34 16.89 -4.40
N LEU A 225 -3.40 16.48 -5.08
CA LEU A 225 -3.59 15.14 -5.67
C LEU A 225 -4.20 15.26 -7.08
N ARG A 226 -3.88 16.33 -7.81
CA ARG A 226 -4.48 16.64 -9.11
C ARG A 226 -3.84 15.87 -10.25
N HIS A 227 -2.55 15.56 -10.20
CA HIS A 227 -1.87 14.90 -11.33
C HIS A 227 -1.34 13.51 -10.98
N ALA A 228 -1.91 12.47 -11.58
CA ALA A 228 -1.43 11.11 -11.49
C ALA A 228 -0.41 10.79 -12.58
N LEU A 229 0.78 10.29 -12.24
CA LEU A 229 1.63 9.57 -13.19
C LEU A 229 1.34 8.08 -13.12
N VAL A 230 0.92 7.48 -14.22
CA VAL A 230 0.49 6.08 -14.29
C VAL A 230 1.40 5.28 -15.22
N PRO A 231 2.51 4.72 -14.71
CA PRO A 231 3.36 3.87 -15.53
C PRO A 231 2.68 2.53 -15.82
N ILE A 232 2.47 2.24 -17.10
CA ILE A 232 1.88 1.00 -17.59
C ILE A 232 2.79 0.35 -18.63
N ASP A 233 2.80 -0.98 -18.64
CA ASP A 233 3.58 -1.80 -19.56
C ASP A 233 2.75 -2.40 -20.71
N GLY A 234 1.52 -1.89 -20.89
CA GLY A 234 0.56 -2.39 -21.86
C GLY A 234 -0.07 -3.75 -21.49
N SER A 235 0.36 -4.40 -20.40
CA SER A 235 -0.26 -5.63 -19.92
C SER A 235 -1.60 -5.36 -19.25
N ALA A 236 -2.54 -6.30 -19.36
CA ALA A 236 -3.82 -6.24 -18.62
C ALA A 236 -3.60 -6.12 -17.10
N SER A 237 -2.46 -6.59 -16.61
CA SER A 237 -2.08 -6.51 -15.20
C SER A 237 -1.75 -5.08 -14.77
N SER A 238 -1.00 -4.32 -15.56
CA SER A 238 -0.68 -2.92 -15.24
C SER A 238 -1.90 -2.02 -15.37
N GLN A 239 -2.78 -2.30 -16.32
CA GLN A 239 -4.01 -1.52 -16.56
C GLN A 239 -5.03 -1.59 -15.41
N ARG A 240 -4.93 -2.55 -14.47
CA ARG A 240 -5.86 -2.65 -13.32
C ARG A 240 -5.83 -1.43 -12.40
N ILE A 241 -4.77 -0.63 -12.45
CA ILE A 241 -4.69 0.62 -11.70
C ILE A 241 -5.60 1.71 -12.27
N LEU A 242 -6.01 1.61 -13.54
CA LEU A 242 -6.74 2.66 -14.25
C LEU A 242 -8.14 2.87 -13.66
N GLY A 243 -8.84 1.82 -13.25
CA GLY A 243 -10.14 1.95 -12.57
C GLY A 243 -10.04 2.77 -11.28
N PRO A 244 -9.13 2.41 -10.35
CA PRO A 244 -8.90 3.21 -9.15
C PRO A 244 -8.40 4.63 -9.39
N VAL A 245 -7.57 4.85 -10.42
CA VAL A 245 -7.17 6.20 -10.84
C VAL A 245 -8.38 6.98 -11.35
N ALA A 246 -9.23 6.38 -12.17
CA ALA A 246 -10.47 7.00 -12.67
C ALA A 246 -11.43 7.35 -11.52
N SER A 247 -11.69 6.42 -10.61
CA SER A 247 -12.52 6.65 -9.42
C SER A 247 -11.97 7.79 -8.57
N LEU A 248 -10.66 7.81 -8.31
CA LEU A 248 -10.03 8.86 -7.50
C LEU A 248 -10.06 10.21 -8.23
N SER A 249 -9.60 10.27 -9.48
CA SER A 249 -9.56 11.48 -10.31
C SER A 249 -10.95 12.10 -10.48
N LYS A 250 -11.99 11.28 -10.69
CA LYS A 250 -13.38 11.74 -10.76
C LYS A 250 -13.84 12.35 -9.44
N ALA A 251 -13.45 11.74 -8.31
CA ALA A 251 -13.85 12.20 -6.99
C ALA A 251 -13.15 13.51 -6.57
N ILE A 252 -11.92 13.75 -7.05
CA ILE A 252 -11.11 14.89 -6.59
C ILE A 252 -10.81 15.95 -7.67
N GLY A 253 -11.26 15.75 -8.91
CA GLY A 253 -10.97 16.63 -10.04
C GLY A 253 -9.52 16.56 -10.50
N GLY A 254 -9.02 15.34 -10.74
CA GLY A 254 -7.64 15.07 -11.15
C GLY A 254 -7.50 14.65 -12.63
N GLN A 255 -6.30 14.84 -13.15
CA GLN A 255 -5.83 14.39 -14.47
C GLN A 255 -4.82 13.24 -14.34
N ALA A 256 -4.60 12.51 -15.42
CA ALA A 256 -3.66 11.38 -15.43
C ALA A 256 -2.76 11.41 -16.67
N THR A 257 -1.47 11.13 -16.48
CA THR A 257 -0.54 10.84 -17.58
C THR A 257 -0.22 9.34 -17.57
N LEU A 258 -0.68 8.64 -18.60
CA LEU A 258 -0.28 7.26 -18.87
C LEU A 258 1.12 7.26 -19.47
N MET A 259 2.02 6.49 -18.89
CA MET A 259 3.42 6.48 -19.29
C MET A 259 3.91 5.06 -19.54
N HIS A 260 4.67 4.85 -20.62
CA HIS A 260 5.40 3.61 -20.82
C HIS A 260 6.91 3.86 -20.85
N VAL A 261 7.67 3.11 -20.03
CA VAL A 261 9.14 3.10 -20.10
C VAL A 261 9.56 1.94 -20.98
N VAL A 262 10.14 2.26 -22.13
CA VAL A 262 10.71 1.27 -23.06
C VAL A 262 12.22 1.23 -22.85
N PRO A 263 12.81 0.04 -22.59
CA PRO A 263 14.27 -0.09 -22.55
C PRO A 263 14.86 0.26 -23.92
N ALA A 264 15.86 1.14 -23.99
CA ALA A 264 16.47 1.48 -25.29
C ALA A 264 17.16 0.27 -25.94
N ALA A 265 17.57 -0.73 -25.14
CA ALA A 265 18.07 -2.02 -25.64
C ALA A 265 17.05 -2.76 -26.52
N SER A 266 15.75 -2.47 -26.40
CA SER A 266 14.70 -3.03 -27.25
C SER A 266 14.77 -2.51 -28.69
N LEU A 267 15.39 -1.35 -28.94
CA LEU A 267 15.66 -0.85 -30.29
C LEU A 267 16.71 -1.71 -31.02
N PHE A 268 17.54 -2.45 -30.27
CA PHE A 268 18.66 -3.22 -30.81
C PHE A 268 18.42 -4.74 -30.82
N SER A 269 17.25 -5.21 -30.37
CA SER A 269 16.97 -6.64 -30.12
C SER A 269 16.27 -7.37 -31.28
N GLU A 270 15.83 -6.69 -32.33
CA GLU A 270 15.26 -7.34 -33.52
C GLU A 270 16.16 -7.09 -34.74
N GLY A 271 17.00 -8.08 -35.05
CA GLY A 271 17.52 -8.34 -36.40
C GLY A 271 18.40 -7.26 -37.02
N CYS A 272 19.62 -7.07 -36.51
CA CYS A 272 20.66 -6.45 -37.32
C CYS A 272 21.23 -7.49 -38.30
N ASP A 273 20.48 -7.78 -39.37
CA ASP A 273 21.08 -8.14 -40.66
C ASP A 273 21.35 -6.82 -41.39
N THR A 274 22.62 -6.45 -41.49
CA THR A 274 23.07 -5.22 -42.14
C THR A 274 22.93 -5.34 -43.65
N SER A 275 21.72 -5.17 -44.17
CA SER A 275 21.52 -4.71 -45.54
C SER A 275 20.08 -4.25 -45.73
N SER A 276 19.92 -2.93 -45.91
CA SER A 276 18.72 -2.25 -46.43
C SER A 276 17.58 -2.09 -45.41
N HIS A 277 17.36 -0.87 -44.90
CA HIS A 277 16.05 -0.21 -44.71
C HIS A 277 16.23 1.12 -43.94
N HIS A 278 16.38 2.23 -44.67
CA HIS A 278 16.33 3.61 -44.13
C HIS A 278 14.88 4.09 -43.88
N GLY A 279 13.97 3.19 -43.46
CA GLY A 279 12.54 3.51 -43.32
C GLY A 279 11.79 2.81 -42.18
N GLU A 280 12.39 1.84 -41.46
CA GLU A 280 11.67 1.01 -40.48
C GLU A 280 11.89 1.41 -39.02
N THR A 281 12.80 2.35 -38.74
CA THR A 281 13.07 2.81 -37.37
C THR A 281 11.87 3.54 -36.74
N SER A 282 11.03 4.23 -37.53
CA SER A 282 9.84 4.92 -36.96
C SER A 282 8.77 3.95 -36.46
N ALA A 283 8.59 2.79 -37.14
CA ALA A 283 7.52 1.85 -36.80
C ALA A 283 7.71 1.20 -35.42
N LEU A 284 8.97 0.97 -35.03
CA LEU A 284 9.33 0.46 -33.70
C LEU A 284 9.16 1.53 -32.60
N GLU A 285 9.35 2.81 -32.94
CA GLU A 285 9.13 3.92 -32.01
C GLU A 285 7.63 4.24 -31.82
N ASP A 286 6.83 4.07 -32.87
CA ASP A 286 5.40 4.40 -32.91
C ASP A 286 4.53 3.34 -32.21
N TYR A 287 4.93 2.06 -32.21
CA TYR A 287 4.12 0.97 -31.64
C TYR A 287 3.79 1.13 -30.14
N PRO A 288 4.76 1.46 -29.25
CA PRO A 288 4.48 1.76 -27.85
C PRO A 288 3.49 2.90 -27.64
N LEU A 289 3.58 3.95 -28.46
CA LEU A 289 2.72 5.13 -28.35
C LEU A 289 1.31 4.82 -28.84
N ALA A 290 1.17 4.17 -29.99
CA ALA A 290 -0.11 3.75 -30.53
C ALA A 290 -0.88 2.85 -29.54
N ARG A 291 -0.19 1.91 -28.90
CA ARG A 291 -0.79 1.05 -27.86
C ARG A 291 -1.21 1.83 -26.62
N LEU A 292 -0.40 2.80 -26.17
CA LEU A 292 -0.80 3.69 -25.06
C LEU A 292 -2.01 4.53 -25.43
N ASP A 293 -2.06 5.05 -26.66
CA ASP A 293 -3.16 5.88 -27.15
C ASP A 293 -4.45 5.08 -27.28
N GLU A 294 -4.39 3.82 -27.72
CA GLU A 294 -5.54 2.91 -27.69
C GLU A 294 -6.08 2.72 -26.27
N ILE A 295 -5.19 2.46 -25.31
CA ILE A 295 -5.57 2.35 -23.89
C ILE A 295 -6.17 3.67 -23.41
N ALA A 296 -5.51 4.81 -23.65
CA ALA A 296 -6.01 6.11 -23.24
C ALA A 296 -7.39 6.43 -23.84
N GLN A 297 -7.58 6.14 -25.14
CA GLN A 297 -8.85 6.29 -25.83
C GLN A 297 -9.95 5.45 -25.18
N SER A 298 -9.67 4.18 -24.86
CA SER A 298 -10.63 3.31 -24.17
C SER A 298 -11.03 3.82 -22.77
N TRP A 299 -10.18 4.66 -22.15
CA TRP A 299 -10.41 5.23 -20.83
C TRP A 299 -10.89 6.69 -20.84
N ARG A 300 -10.91 7.40 -21.97
CA ARG A 300 -11.30 8.82 -22.05
C ARG A 300 -12.68 9.12 -21.50
N ALA A 301 -13.63 8.20 -21.63
CA ALA A 301 -14.98 8.37 -21.07
C ALA A 301 -14.97 8.47 -19.53
N LYS A 302 -13.97 7.86 -18.88
CA LYS A 302 -13.83 7.79 -17.42
C LYS A 302 -12.73 8.70 -16.88
N LEU A 303 -11.72 8.97 -17.70
CA LEU A 303 -10.58 9.85 -17.46
C LEU A 303 -10.49 10.85 -18.62
N PRO A 304 -11.30 11.94 -18.60
CA PRO A 304 -11.35 12.90 -19.71
C PRO A 304 -9.99 13.59 -19.93
N ASP A 305 -9.28 13.91 -18.85
CA ASP A 305 -7.97 14.56 -18.89
C ASP A 305 -6.81 13.55 -18.84
N VAL A 306 -6.86 12.54 -19.72
CA VAL A 306 -5.80 11.55 -19.86
C VAL A 306 -4.81 11.94 -20.97
N ARG A 307 -3.52 12.02 -20.61
CA ARG A 307 -2.41 12.23 -21.54
C ARG A 307 -1.59 10.96 -21.67
N THR A 308 -0.87 10.82 -22.78
CA THR A 308 0.03 9.69 -23.05
C THR A 308 1.47 10.17 -23.21
N SER A 309 2.42 9.34 -22.78
CA SER A 309 3.86 9.63 -22.90
C SER A 309 4.64 8.32 -23.01
N VAL A 310 5.47 8.19 -24.03
CA VAL A 310 6.47 7.12 -24.12
C VAL A 310 7.83 7.70 -23.76
N VAL A 311 8.60 6.97 -22.97
CA VAL A 311 9.97 7.35 -22.62
C VAL A 311 10.91 6.17 -22.87
N TRP A 312 11.89 6.43 -23.71
CA TRP A 312 12.98 5.50 -24.01
C TRP A 312 14.09 5.73 -23.01
N SER A 313 14.49 4.69 -22.29
CA SER A 313 15.44 4.81 -21.18
C SER A 313 16.44 3.66 -21.15
N ASP A 314 17.72 4.01 -21.03
CA ASP A 314 18.80 3.09 -20.67
C ASP A 314 18.82 2.73 -19.18
N SER A 315 18.06 3.47 -18.37
CA SER A 315 17.97 3.30 -16.93
C SER A 315 16.89 2.29 -16.52
N THR A 316 16.89 1.88 -15.25
CA THR A 316 15.81 1.05 -14.70
C THR A 316 14.47 1.79 -14.76
N ALA A 317 13.38 1.11 -15.13
CA ALA A 317 12.04 1.70 -15.16
C ALA A 317 11.67 2.51 -13.89
N ALA A 318 12.02 2.02 -12.70
CA ALA A 318 11.72 2.74 -11.46
C ALA A 318 12.46 4.09 -11.32
N ARG A 319 13.67 4.22 -11.88
CA ARG A 319 14.41 5.48 -11.87
C ARG A 319 13.77 6.46 -12.85
N GLU A 320 13.45 5.99 -14.04
CA GLU A 320 12.82 6.81 -15.07
C GLU A 320 11.44 7.31 -14.63
N ILE A 321 10.61 6.45 -14.04
CA ILE A 321 9.30 6.83 -13.48
C ILE A 321 9.44 7.96 -12.46
N LEU A 322 10.48 7.93 -11.62
CA LEU A 322 10.71 8.98 -10.63
C LEU A 322 11.17 10.29 -11.28
N SER A 323 12.05 10.22 -12.29
CA SER A 323 12.48 11.39 -13.07
C SER A 323 11.28 12.06 -13.74
N GLN A 324 10.45 11.28 -14.42
CA GLN A 324 9.26 11.78 -15.10
C GLN A 324 8.20 12.30 -14.13
N ALA A 325 8.09 11.72 -12.93
CA ALA A 325 7.22 12.27 -11.88
C ALA A 325 7.72 13.64 -11.38
N ASP A 326 9.03 13.83 -11.29
CA ASP A 326 9.64 15.12 -10.96
C ASP A 326 9.44 16.14 -12.08
N GLU A 327 9.80 15.80 -13.32
CA GLU A 327 9.72 16.66 -14.51
C GLU A 327 8.28 17.11 -14.83
N ARG A 328 7.30 16.25 -14.60
CA ARG A 328 5.89 16.53 -14.90
C ARG A 328 5.12 17.08 -13.72
N GLU A 329 5.81 17.34 -12.61
CA GLU A 329 5.21 17.77 -11.35
C GLU A 329 4.00 16.91 -10.97
N ALA A 330 4.10 15.59 -11.17
CA ALA A 330 3.03 14.69 -10.78
C ALA A 330 2.80 14.82 -9.28
N ASP A 331 1.57 14.73 -8.80
CA ASP A 331 1.30 14.77 -7.37
C ASP A 331 1.51 13.40 -6.72
N TYR A 332 1.16 12.34 -7.45
CA TYR A 332 1.31 10.95 -7.02
C TYR A 332 1.60 10.01 -8.19
N ILE A 333 2.15 8.84 -7.86
CA ILE A 333 2.42 7.77 -8.83
C ILE A 333 1.44 6.64 -8.60
N ALA A 334 0.77 6.15 -9.64
CA ALA A 334 -0.19 5.06 -9.53
C ALA A 334 0.31 3.79 -10.24
N VAL A 335 0.49 2.70 -9.49
CA VAL A 335 1.01 1.42 -10.05
C VAL A 335 0.17 0.22 -9.64
N ALA A 336 -0.03 -0.72 -10.57
CA ALA A 336 -0.46 -2.07 -10.19
C ALA A 336 0.77 -2.92 -9.86
N THR A 337 0.67 -3.75 -8.83
CA THR A 337 1.74 -4.68 -8.46
C THR A 337 1.24 -6.08 -8.18
N ARG A 338 2.12 -7.07 -8.40
CA ARG A 338 1.87 -8.47 -8.10
C ARG A 338 2.37 -8.80 -6.70
N HIS A 339 1.63 -9.64 -5.98
CA HIS A 339 2.14 -10.23 -4.75
C HIS A 339 3.26 -11.25 -5.08
N ARG A 340 4.51 -10.80 -5.02
CA ARG A 340 5.67 -11.69 -4.94
C ARG A 340 5.97 -11.82 -3.45
N GLY A 341 5.78 -13.01 -2.87
CA GLY A 341 5.93 -13.24 -1.43
C GLY A 341 7.26 -12.69 -0.86
N ARG A 342 7.31 -12.47 0.45
CA ARG A 342 8.41 -11.77 1.18
C ARG A 342 9.83 -12.24 0.82
N LEU A 343 10.00 -13.51 0.46
CA LEU A 343 11.28 -14.10 0.06
C LEU A 343 11.65 -13.86 -1.41
N GLY A 344 10.69 -13.73 -2.32
CA GLY A 344 10.93 -13.46 -3.74
C GLY A 344 11.39 -12.03 -4.03
N ARG A 345 10.98 -11.05 -3.19
CA ARG A 345 11.37 -9.64 -3.32
C ARG A 345 12.77 -9.34 -2.76
N LEU A 346 13.29 -10.24 -1.94
CA LEU A 346 14.63 -10.16 -1.38
C LEU A 346 15.73 -10.49 -2.41
N LEU A 347 15.42 -11.27 -3.45
CA LEU A 347 16.38 -11.68 -4.48
C LEU A 347 16.49 -10.69 -5.66
N ARG A 348 15.37 -10.04 -6.05
CA ARG A 348 15.38 -8.98 -7.07
C ARG A 348 14.20 -8.01 -6.85
N PRO A 349 14.46 -6.79 -6.33
CA PRO A 349 13.42 -5.79 -6.06
C PRO A 349 12.66 -5.41 -7.34
N GLY A 350 11.32 -5.45 -7.30
CA GLY A 350 10.47 -5.02 -8.42
C GLY A 350 10.40 -3.49 -8.58
N VAL A 351 9.67 -3.01 -9.58
CA VAL A 351 9.46 -1.56 -9.79
C VAL A 351 8.81 -0.93 -8.56
N PHE A 352 7.72 -1.53 -8.04
CA PHE A 352 7.04 -1.06 -6.84
C PHE A 352 7.96 -0.98 -5.61
N ASP A 353 8.80 -2.00 -5.38
CA ASP A 353 9.79 -1.99 -4.29
C ASP A 353 10.71 -0.77 -4.34
N GLN A 354 11.17 -0.46 -5.55
CA GLN A 354 12.08 0.64 -5.78
C GLN A 354 11.38 2.00 -5.65
N LEU A 355 10.13 2.10 -6.10
CA LEU A 355 9.30 3.29 -5.94
C LEU A 355 9.04 3.58 -4.45
N VAL A 356 8.52 2.63 -3.67
CA VAL A 356 8.23 2.85 -2.23
C VAL A 356 9.47 3.30 -1.46
N ARG A 357 10.65 2.79 -1.82
CA ARG A 357 11.92 3.18 -1.18
C ARG A 357 12.39 4.59 -1.54
N ARG A 358 12.07 5.09 -2.74
CA ARG A 358 12.71 6.29 -3.32
C ARG A 358 11.76 7.44 -3.60
N ALA A 359 10.51 7.18 -3.97
CA ALA A 359 9.48 8.17 -4.27
C ALA A 359 9.21 9.09 -3.09
N ARG A 360 9.41 10.40 -3.28
CA ARG A 360 9.06 11.42 -2.28
C ARG A 360 7.56 11.71 -2.22
N ARG A 361 6.84 11.33 -3.28
CA ARG A 361 5.41 11.52 -3.48
C ARG A 361 4.62 10.29 -3.04
N PRO A 362 3.32 10.43 -2.77
CA PRO A 362 2.42 9.31 -2.57
C PRO A 362 2.46 8.29 -3.71
N ILE A 363 2.25 7.03 -3.37
CA ILE A 363 2.10 5.94 -4.33
C ILE A 363 0.73 5.31 -4.15
N LEU A 364 -0.14 5.44 -5.15
CA LEU A 364 -1.37 4.68 -5.23
C LEU A 364 -1.05 3.30 -5.79
N VAL A 365 -1.47 2.24 -5.11
CA VAL A 365 -1.17 0.86 -5.48
C VAL A 365 -2.39 -0.04 -5.39
N VAL A 366 -2.51 -0.93 -6.38
CA VAL A 366 -3.49 -2.01 -6.40
C VAL A 366 -2.75 -3.33 -6.49
N MET A 367 -3.15 -4.31 -5.68
CA MET A 367 -2.57 -5.66 -5.70
C MET A 367 -3.40 -6.61 -6.56
N GLN A 368 -2.72 -7.41 -7.38
CA GLN A 368 -3.35 -8.53 -8.07
C GLN A 368 -3.54 -9.72 -7.11
N PRO A 369 -4.73 -10.37 -7.11
CA PRO A 369 -4.92 -11.59 -6.35
C PRO A 369 -4.07 -12.73 -6.95
N PRO A 370 -3.52 -13.63 -6.12
CA PRO A 370 -2.90 -14.86 -6.61
C PRO A 370 -3.98 -15.77 -7.20
N GLY A 371 -4.15 -15.72 -8.52
CA GLY A 371 -5.12 -16.55 -9.27
C GLY A 371 -5.36 -16.09 -10.71
N ASP A 372 -5.32 -14.78 -10.98
CA ASP A 372 -5.69 -14.24 -12.30
C ASP A 372 -4.58 -14.35 -13.37
N ALA A 373 -3.35 -14.69 -12.97
CA ALA A 373 -2.21 -14.81 -13.88
C ALA A 373 -2.28 -16.02 -14.81
N ALA A 374 -3.14 -17.01 -14.53
CA ALA A 374 -3.30 -18.21 -15.36
C ALA A 374 -4.25 -18.01 -16.56
N ALA A 375 -5.08 -16.96 -16.56
CA ALA A 375 -6.09 -16.72 -17.58
C ALA A 375 -5.64 -15.81 -18.73
N ALA A 376 -4.46 -15.18 -18.63
CA ALA A 376 -4.01 -14.12 -19.56
C ALA A 376 -2.71 -14.46 -20.30
N SER A 377 -2.41 -15.74 -20.53
CA SER A 377 -1.49 -16.10 -21.62
C SER A 377 -2.31 -16.22 -22.91
N PRO A 378 -2.04 -15.41 -23.96
CA PRO A 378 -2.57 -15.71 -25.27
C PRO A 378 -2.00 -17.08 -25.67
N ARG A 379 -2.86 -18.09 -25.75
CA ARG A 379 -2.53 -19.34 -26.43
C ARG A 379 -2.27 -18.95 -27.89
N THR A 380 -1.03 -18.99 -28.32
CA THR A 380 -0.68 -19.03 -29.73
C THR A 380 -1.48 -20.17 -30.37
N PRO A 381 -2.28 -19.92 -31.43
CA PRO A 381 -2.95 -20.99 -32.13
C PRO A 381 -1.87 -21.84 -32.82
N SER A 382 -1.59 -23.01 -32.27
CA SER A 382 -0.85 -24.07 -32.94
C SER A 382 -1.73 -24.68 -34.02
N GLY A 383 -1.86 -23.98 -35.15
CA GLY A 383 -2.48 -24.47 -36.37
C GLY A 383 -1.41 -24.93 -37.36
N ALA A 384 -0.99 -26.19 -37.27
CA ALA A 384 -0.34 -26.89 -38.38
C ALA A 384 -1.27 -28.00 -38.85
N THR A 385 -2.32 -27.62 -39.57
CA THR A 385 -3.15 -28.56 -40.33
C THR A 385 -2.55 -28.67 -41.72
N ALA A 386 -1.87 -29.78 -41.97
CA ALA A 386 -1.35 -30.12 -43.29
C ALA A 386 -2.51 -30.25 -44.29
N LEU A 387 -2.57 -29.34 -45.27
CA LEU A 387 -3.40 -29.49 -46.46
C LEU A 387 -2.78 -30.58 -47.35
N LYS A 388 -3.47 -31.72 -47.47
CA LYS A 388 -3.27 -32.70 -48.54
C LYS A 388 -3.99 -32.20 -49.79
N VAL A 389 -3.24 -31.96 -50.86
CA VAL A 389 -3.77 -31.76 -52.21
C VAL A 389 -3.96 -33.13 -52.86
N PRO A 390 -5.16 -33.51 -53.34
CA PRO A 390 -5.30 -34.63 -54.27
C PRO A 390 -5.05 -34.16 -55.71
N ARG A 391 -4.39 -35.02 -56.50
CA ARG A 391 -4.16 -34.86 -57.94
C ARG A 391 -5.45 -34.94 -58.74
#